data_AF-A0A5M8PXE7-F1
#
_entry.id   AF-A0A5M8PXE7-F1
#
_cell.length_a   1.000
_cell.length_b   1.000
_cell.length_c   1.000
_cell.angle_alpha   90.00
_cell.angle_beta   90.00
_cell.angle_gamma   90.00
#
_symmetry.space_group_name_H-M   'P 1'
#
loop_
_entity.id
_entity.type
_entity.pdbx_description
1 polymer ?
#
loop_
_entity_poly.entity_id
_entity_poly.type
_entity_poly.pdbx_seq_one_letter_code
_entity_poly.pdbx_strand_id
1 'polypeptide(L)'
;MPEPVRFCARVAELHRTSVSPTGKFGFHVKNCHGKIPQATDWDSSWASNFTKLITGFFEMEIIVNGPWPEYTSAFQEVAAQVIPQLLEPLQSDGRTLKPYLVHDSL
;
A
#
# COMPACT_ATOMS: atom_id res chain seq x y z
N MET A 1 16.04 12.31 -17.14
CA MET A 1 16.08 11.22 -16.15
C MET A 1 17.27 11.43 -15.23
N PRO A 2 17.14 11.15 -13.91
CA PRO A 2 18.28 11.19 -13.00
C PRO A 2 19.29 10.10 -13.36
N GLU A 3 20.54 10.25 -12.91
CA GLU A 3 21.57 9.23 -13.07
C GLU A 3 21.17 7.97 -12.27
N PRO A 4 21.07 6.78 -12.90
CA PRO A 4 20.46 5.60 -12.29
C PRO A 4 21.12 5.14 -10.99
N VAL A 5 22.45 5.07 -10.94
CA VAL A 5 23.17 4.53 -9.78
C VAL A 5 22.94 5.42 -8.55
N ARG A 6 23.09 6.73 -8.74
CA ARG A 6 22.87 7.72 -7.69
C ARG A 6 21.41 7.77 -7.26
N PHE A 7 20.46 7.65 -8.19
CA PHE A 7 19.04 7.61 -7.86
C PHE A 7 18.70 6.42 -6.98
N CYS A 8 19.07 5.21 -7.41
CA CYS A 8 18.85 3.98 -6.64
C CYS A 8 19.49 4.04 -5.25
N ALA A 9 20.70 4.59 -5.15
CA ALA A 9 21.37 4.77 -3.86
C ALA A 9 20.58 5.66 -2.90
N ARG A 10 19.99 6.76 -3.39
CA ARG A 10 19.18 7.68 -2.58
C ARG A 10 17.84 7.08 -2.17
N VAL A 11 17.20 6.32 -3.04
CA VAL A 11 15.95 5.61 -2.69
C VAL A 11 16.21 4.56 -1.61
N ALA A 12 17.30 3.79 -1.74
CA ALA A 12 17.69 2.82 -0.72
C ALA A 12 18.01 3.49 0.64
N GLU A 13 18.72 4.63 0.61
CA GLU A 13 19.00 5.43 1.80
C GLU A 13 17.70 5.95 2.46
N LEU A 14 16.76 6.45 1.66
CA LEU A 14 15.44 6.91 2.14
C LEU A 14 14.71 5.79 2.86
N HIS A 15 14.56 4.63 2.21
CA HIS A 15 13.90 3.47 2.80
C HIS A 15 14.58 3.08 4.12
N ARG A 16 15.92 2.94 4.13
CA ARG A 16 16.66 2.47 5.30
C ARG A 16 16.58 3.41 6.50
N THR A 17 16.73 4.71 6.27
CA THR A 17 16.84 5.73 7.34
C THR A 17 15.49 6.25 7.81
N SER A 18 14.42 6.03 7.04
CA SER A 18 13.08 6.44 7.44
C SER A 18 12.61 5.77 8.73
N VAL A 19 11.84 6.52 9.53
CA VAL A 19 11.20 6.07 10.76
C VAL A 19 9.77 6.58 10.76
N SER A 20 8.80 5.68 10.88
CA SER A 20 7.40 6.07 11.06
C SER A 20 7.23 6.75 12.42
N PRO A 21 6.60 7.94 12.48
CA PRO A 21 6.39 8.67 13.74
C PRO A 21 5.45 7.91 14.71
N THR A 22 4.67 6.96 14.21
CA THR A 22 3.72 6.16 15.00
C THR A 22 4.13 4.70 15.12
N GLY A 23 5.17 4.27 14.40
CA GLY A 23 5.51 2.85 14.24
C GLY A 23 4.49 2.04 13.41
N LYS A 24 3.51 2.69 12.78
CA LYS A 24 2.45 2.07 11.96
C LYS A 24 2.63 2.39 10.47
N PHE A 25 1.98 1.61 9.61
CA PHE A 25 1.83 1.90 8.18
C PHE A 25 0.83 3.02 7.98
N GLY A 26 1.04 3.87 6.99
CA GLY A 26 0.20 5.03 6.71
C GLY A 26 1.01 6.32 6.57
N PHE A 27 0.32 7.45 6.51
CA PHE A 27 0.92 8.76 6.35
C PHE A 27 0.09 9.86 7.02
N HIS A 28 0.78 10.87 7.56
CA HIS A 28 0.14 11.95 8.32
C HIS A 28 -0.76 12.89 7.49
N VAL A 29 -0.64 12.89 6.16
CA VAL A 29 -1.41 13.74 5.25
C VAL A 29 -2.08 12.85 4.21
N LYS A 30 -3.35 13.11 3.92
CA LYS A 30 -4.06 12.51 2.78
C LYS A 30 -3.33 12.89 1.50
N ASN A 31 -2.80 11.91 0.79
CA ASN A 31 -2.15 12.07 -0.50
C ASN A 31 -2.96 11.35 -1.60
N CYS A 32 -2.45 11.42 -2.84
CA CYS A 32 -3.08 10.81 -4.00
C CYS A 32 -2.07 10.02 -4.82
N HIS A 33 -2.51 8.89 -5.37
CA HIS A 33 -1.82 8.19 -6.45
C HIS A 33 -2.46 8.64 -7.77
N GLY A 34 -1.78 9.54 -8.48
CA GLY A 34 -2.39 10.23 -9.63
C GLY A 34 -3.63 11.01 -9.20
N LYS A 35 -4.81 10.62 -9.71
CA LYS A 35 -6.10 11.23 -9.37
C LYS A 35 -6.84 10.51 -8.24
N ILE A 36 -6.31 9.40 -7.73
CA ILE A 36 -6.99 8.56 -6.75
C ILE A 36 -6.49 8.92 -5.34
N PRO A 37 -7.38 9.39 -4.44
CA PRO A 37 -7.02 9.56 -3.03
C PRO A 37 -6.56 8.24 -2.42
N GLN A 38 -5.47 8.25 -1.66
CA GLN A 38 -4.98 7.05 -0.97
C GLN A 38 -5.53 6.96 0.46
N ALA A 39 -5.71 5.73 0.94
CA ALA A 39 -5.95 5.46 2.35
C ALA A 39 -4.64 5.66 3.14
N THR A 40 -4.54 6.76 3.88
CA THR A 40 -3.32 7.11 4.64
C THR A 40 -3.46 6.93 6.14
N ASP A 41 -4.62 6.47 6.63
CA ASP A 41 -4.87 6.27 8.05
C ASP A 41 -3.92 5.22 8.63
N TRP A 42 -3.50 5.42 9.88
CA TRP A 42 -2.46 4.58 10.49
C TRP A 42 -2.97 3.17 10.81
N ASP A 43 -2.22 2.15 10.39
CA ASP A 43 -2.53 0.73 10.62
C ASP A 43 -1.31 -0.06 11.10
N SER A 44 -1.50 -0.94 12.08
CA SER A 44 -0.44 -1.84 12.55
C SER A 44 -0.26 -3.09 11.66
N SER A 45 -1.26 -3.44 10.86
CA SER A 45 -1.24 -4.58 9.94
C SER A 45 -0.97 -4.10 8.53
N TRP A 46 0.10 -4.61 7.92
CA TRP A 46 0.41 -4.40 6.52
C TRP A 46 -0.66 -5.02 5.62
N ALA A 47 -1.15 -6.21 5.95
CA ALA A 47 -2.23 -6.85 5.21
C ALA A 47 -3.48 -5.96 5.20
N SER A 48 -3.90 -5.44 6.37
CA SER A 48 -5.07 -4.56 6.45
C SER A 48 -4.85 -3.23 5.73
N ASN A 49 -3.67 -2.61 5.91
CA ASN A 49 -3.31 -1.37 5.21
C ASN A 49 -3.34 -1.55 3.69
N PHE A 50 -2.74 -2.63 3.18
CA PHE A 50 -2.70 -2.94 1.76
C PHE A 50 -4.11 -3.19 1.20
N THR A 51 -4.95 -3.94 1.91
CA THR A 51 -6.35 -4.13 1.52
C THR A 51 -7.08 -2.78 1.39
N LYS A 52 -6.94 -1.88 2.37
CA LYS A 52 -7.55 -0.54 2.30
C LYS A 52 -7.07 0.27 1.10
N LEU A 53 -5.76 0.23 0.81
CA LEU A 53 -5.17 0.92 -0.33
C LEU A 53 -5.77 0.43 -1.66
N ILE A 54 -5.79 -0.88 -1.89
CA ILE A 54 -6.28 -1.42 -3.15
C ILE A 54 -7.81 -1.33 -3.28
N THR A 55 -8.55 -1.37 -2.16
CA THR A 55 -10.00 -1.15 -2.16
C THR A 55 -10.32 0.26 -2.61
N GLY A 56 -9.54 1.27 -2.17
CA GLY A 56 -9.71 2.64 -2.68
C GLY A 56 -9.52 2.75 -4.20
N PHE A 57 -8.57 2.00 -4.78
CA PHE A 57 -8.40 1.94 -6.23
C PHE A 57 -9.59 1.27 -6.93
N PHE A 58 -10.06 0.14 -6.38
CA PHE A 58 -11.23 -0.57 -6.89
C PHE A 58 -12.49 0.29 -6.85
N GLU A 59 -12.76 0.97 -5.73
CA GLU A 59 -13.92 1.85 -5.58
C GLU A 59 -13.90 2.99 -6.62
N MET A 60 -12.73 3.59 -6.85
CA MET A 60 -12.59 4.62 -7.88
C MET A 60 -12.80 4.07 -9.30
N GLU A 61 -12.33 2.86 -9.59
CA GLU A 61 -12.57 2.20 -10.88
C GLU A 61 -14.07 2.01 -11.14
N ILE A 62 -14.82 1.52 -10.14
CA ILE A 62 -16.28 1.34 -10.22
C ILE A 62 -17.00 2.68 -10.37
N ILE A 63 -16.55 3.73 -9.67
CA ILE A 63 -17.14 5.08 -9.79
C ILE A 63 -16.95 5.64 -11.20
N VAL A 64 -15.77 5.45 -11.80
CA VAL A 64 -15.43 6.05 -13.10
C VAL A 64 -16.03 5.25 -14.26
N ASN A 65 -15.97 3.91 -14.21
CA ASN A 65 -16.31 3.05 -15.34
C ASN A 65 -17.65 2.32 -15.16
N GLY A 66 -18.28 2.43 -13.99
CA GLY A 66 -19.50 1.73 -13.65
C GLY A 66 -19.25 0.31 -13.11
N PRO A 67 -20.29 -0.33 -12.57
CA PRO A 67 -20.17 -1.65 -11.98
C PRO A 67 -19.97 -2.74 -13.05
N TRP A 68 -19.03 -3.64 -12.79
CA TRP A 68 -18.85 -4.87 -13.56
C TRP A 68 -18.89 -6.07 -12.59
N PRO A 69 -19.95 -6.91 -12.63
CA PRO A 69 -20.16 -7.96 -11.64
C PRO A 69 -18.99 -8.93 -11.51
N GLU A 70 -18.44 -9.41 -12.63
CA GLU A 70 -17.33 -10.37 -12.64
C GLU A 70 -16.06 -9.76 -12.03
N TYR A 71 -15.76 -8.50 -12.36
CA TYR A 71 -14.63 -7.78 -11.76
C TYR A 71 -14.81 -7.55 -10.26
N THR A 72 -16.03 -7.23 -9.83
CA THR A 72 -16.37 -7.03 -8.42
C THR A 72 -16.19 -8.32 -7.63
N SER A 73 -16.71 -9.44 -8.15
CA SER A 73 -16.55 -10.76 -7.52
C SER A 73 -15.08 -11.18 -7.45
N ALA A 74 -14.32 -10.97 -8.52
CA ALA A 74 -12.88 -11.27 -8.53
C ALA A 74 -12.11 -10.41 -7.51
N PHE A 75 -12.40 -9.11 -7.42
CA PHE A 75 -11.78 -8.24 -6.43
C PHE A 75 -12.09 -8.67 -5.00
N GLN A 76 -13.35 -9.04 -4.72
CA GLN A 76 -13.76 -9.55 -3.41
C GLN A 76 -12.98 -10.81 -3.02
N GLU A 77 -12.77 -11.74 -3.95
CA GLU A 77 -11.96 -12.95 -3.71
C GLU A 77 -10.49 -12.60 -3.45
N VAL A 78 -9.91 -11.68 -4.22
CA VAL A 78 -8.53 -11.22 -3.99
C VAL A 78 -8.38 -10.59 -2.61
N ALA A 79 -9.30 -9.68 -2.24
CA ALA A 79 -9.26 -8.99 -0.96
C ALA A 79 -9.47 -9.93 0.23
N ALA A 80 -10.37 -10.91 0.09
CA ALA A 80 -10.74 -11.82 1.18
C ALA A 80 -9.81 -13.04 1.32
N GLN A 81 -9.21 -13.52 0.23
CA GLN A 81 -8.46 -14.77 0.23
C GLN A 81 -6.99 -14.55 -0.09
N VAL A 82 -6.69 -13.84 -1.18
CA VAL A 82 -5.31 -13.73 -1.69
C VAL A 82 -4.46 -12.83 -0.81
N ILE A 83 -4.96 -11.65 -0.44
CA ILE A 83 -4.18 -10.70 0.36
C ILE A 83 -3.82 -11.26 1.73
N PRO A 84 -4.76 -11.83 2.52
CA PRO A 84 -4.40 -12.41 3.81
C PRO A 84 -3.35 -13.51 3.68
N GLN A 85 -3.55 -14.45 2.74
CA GLN A 85 -2.63 -15.57 2.53
C GLN A 85 -1.21 -15.13 2.18
N LEU A 86 -1.05 -14.03 1.42
CA LEU A 86 0.27 -13.53 1.04
C LEU A 86 0.90 -12.64 2.10
N LEU A 87 0.12 -11.76 2.74
CA LEU A 87 0.67 -10.66 3.53
C LEU A 87 0.64 -10.90 5.04
N GLU A 88 -0.34 -11.63 5.57
CA GLU A 88 -0.37 -11.94 7.01
C GLU A 88 0.86 -12.72 7.48
N PRO A 89 1.38 -13.72 6.74
CA PRO A 89 2.60 -14.41 7.15
C PRO A 89 3.75 -13.45 7.43
N LEU A 90 3.87 -12.32 6.72
CA LEU A 90 4.98 -11.39 6.90
C LEU A 90 5.04 -10.75 8.30
N GLN A 91 3.94 -10.74 9.04
CA GLN A 91 3.85 -10.26 10.43
C GLN A 91 3.38 -11.34 11.42
N SER A 92 3.39 -12.60 10.99
CA SER A 92 3.01 -13.77 11.81
C SER A 92 4.23 -14.54 12.29
N ASP A 93 4.03 -15.45 13.26
CA ASP A 93 5.09 -16.36 13.75
C ASP A 93 6.33 -15.63 14.29
N GLY A 94 6.10 -14.49 14.97
CA GLY A 94 7.17 -13.65 15.52
C GLY A 94 7.89 -12.77 14.49
N ARG A 95 7.49 -12.81 13.22
CA ARG A 95 7.99 -11.88 12.20
C ARG A 95 7.43 -10.48 12.42
N THR A 96 8.24 -9.48 12.11
CA THR A 96 7.83 -8.08 12.18
C THR A 96 8.20 -7.37 10.89
N LEU A 97 7.29 -6.52 10.41
CA LEU A 97 7.56 -5.60 9.34
C LEU A 97 7.71 -4.19 9.93
N LYS A 98 8.82 -3.54 9.59
CA LYS A 98 9.01 -2.12 9.88
C LYS A 98 8.32 -1.29 8.78
N PRO A 99 7.46 -0.31 9.11
CA PRO A 99 6.97 0.66 8.15
C PRO A 99 8.10 1.57 7.67
N TYR A 100 8.19 1.77 6.36
CA TYR A 100 9.19 2.63 5.70
C TYR A 100 8.51 3.72 4.89
N LEU A 101 9.21 4.85 4.72
CA LEU A 101 8.80 5.86 3.76
C LEU A 101 9.15 5.38 2.36
N VAL A 102 8.15 5.27 1.48
CA VAL A 102 8.30 4.84 0.10
C VAL A 102 7.89 5.99 -0.81
N HIS A 103 8.58 6.12 -1.94
CA HIS A 103 8.13 6.98 -3.03
C HIS A 103 7.19 6.17 -3.93
N ASP A 104 5.88 6.40 -3.84
CA ASP A 104 4.85 5.53 -4.45
C ASP A 104 4.85 5.50 -5.99
N SER A 105 5.62 6.37 -6.66
CA SER A 105 5.72 6.45 -8.14
C SER A 105 7.16 6.34 -8.66
N LEU A 106 7.98 5.50 -8.02
CA LEU A 106 9.33 5.18 -8.51
C LEU A 106 9.33 4.71 -9.97
#